data_AF-A0A0P0F645-F1
#
_entry.id   AF-A0A0P0F645-F1
#
_cell.length_a   1.000
_cell.length_b   1.000
_cell.length_c   1.000
_cell.angle_alpha   90.00
_cell.angle_beta   90.00
_cell.angle_gamma   90.00
#
_symmetry.space_group_name_H-M   'P 1'
#
loop_
_entity.id
_entity.type
_entity.pdbx_description
1 polymer ?
#
loop_
_entity_poly.entity_id
_entity_poly.type
_entity_poly.pdbx_seq_one_letter_code
_entity_poly.pdbx_strand_id
1 'polypeptide(L)'
;MFDFAATELQRIDEVLEPKLAWARERQTHCEQMALDASRLLACVEDRLSDYASQGFFRRCWSTLSGKSGEVERANAHDLIEMQKHAWRYINLLQERDLLMAHSVITVKNNLLTLSVQQNETRSEITRLAERVYDRFVALESRVDQIEVASNIHRWLLTIETREYDEKYAPCLRLLRVVGDFHTLKGESWNADELKYLQKALRDVGLNPKQAWTLNDLVNGLIDEIEGHGFDTFAALTEIDREQRIDSGFVLDAIAAPAFGALYQVKNNYTVSSRVIRALQKRLEVSHADAMKMILHDFVAEHGVNTSSSIPLQHLAVELLGCWSLARRLALAGETAGKASPKARVTAEQGAPAADGEEAVQPTLRHNNQVDVLPYRDRDHASQSQRYRQLITKCLLEYQDGDFYVGAKIPAEKERVARKCFHIDRYVKVLGLIDTTFFGGCEEGMAICDNGIYWVNPDAPTNRRFMSWGDLISSKHSIAAKNDKVCFGQSKYFLPLGCKLSAKYVVRMIVDLVARLEAG
;
A
#
# COMPACT_ATOMS: atom_id res chain seq x y z
N MET A 1 -1.19 12.99 -5.92
CA MET A 1 -0.56 12.89 -7.27
C MET A 1 -1.48 13.41 -8.37
N PHE A 2 -2.75 12.98 -8.42
CA PHE A 2 -3.75 13.53 -9.36
C PHE A 2 -4.94 14.09 -8.58
N ASP A 3 -5.41 15.27 -8.96
CA ASP A 3 -6.67 15.84 -8.47
C ASP A 3 -7.79 15.39 -9.40
N PHE A 4 -8.67 14.52 -8.90
CA PHE A 4 -9.78 13.99 -9.67
C PHE A 4 -11.02 14.86 -9.51
N ALA A 5 -11.67 15.21 -10.62
CA ALA A 5 -13.05 15.65 -10.55
C ALA A 5 -13.94 14.49 -10.07
N ALA A 6 -15.01 14.77 -9.30
CA ALA A 6 -15.87 13.71 -8.76
C ALA A 6 -16.43 12.78 -9.85
N THR A 7 -16.79 13.34 -11.00
CA THR A 7 -17.28 12.59 -12.18
C THR A 7 -16.20 11.76 -12.87
N GLU A 8 -14.95 12.21 -12.82
CA GLU A 8 -13.80 11.49 -13.38
C GLU A 8 -13.44 10.30 -12.51
N LEU A 9 -13.40 10.49 -11.19
CA LEU A 9 -13.15 9.41 -10.22
C LEU A 9 -14.19 8.31 -10.36
N GLN A 10 -15.47 8.67 -10.46
CA GLN A 10 -16.55 7.71 -10.64
C GLN A 10 -16.37 6.89 -11.93
N ARG A 11 -16.00 7.53 -13.05
CA ARG A 11 -15.73 6.83 -14.31
C ARG A 11 -14.56 5.87 -14.20
N ILE A 12 -13.48 6.28 -13.54
CA ILE A 12 -12.31 5.41 -13.33
C ILE A 12 -12.71 4.21 -12.46
N ASP A 13 -13.46 4.44 -11.38
CA ASP A 13 -13.94 3.37 -10.49
C ASP A 13 -14.83 2.37 -11.25
N GLU A 14 -15.76 2.83 -12.10
CA GLU A 14 -16.59 1.97 -12.95
C GLU A 14 -15.76 1.06 -13.88
N VAL A 15 -14.65 1.56 -14.42
CA VAL A 15 -13.72 0.79 -15.25
C VAL A 15 -12.91 -0.22 -14.42
N LEU A 16 -12.59 0.12 -13.17
CA LEU A 16 -11.77 -0.71 -12.29
C LEU A 16 -12.57 -1.77 -11.53
N GLU A 17 -13.86 -1.58 -11.25
CA GLU A 17 -14.69 -2.53 -10.49
C GLU A 17 -14.64 -3.96 -11.03
N PRO A 18 -14.86 -4.22 -12.34
CA PRO A 18 -14.78 -5.57 -12.87
C PRO A 18 -13.38 -6.18 -12.71
N LYS A 19 -12.34 -5.35 -12.76
CA LYS A 19 -10.93 -5.77 -12.64
C LYS A 19 -10.59 -6.12 -11.21
N LEU A 20 -11.14 -5.40 -10.23
CA LEU A 20 -11.00 -5.71 -8.81
C LEU A 20 -11.76 -6.99 -8.45
N ALA A 21 -12.92 -7.23 -9.04
CA ALA A 21 -13.64 -8.50 -8.89
C ALA A 21 -12.81 -9.66 -9.47
N TRP A 22 -12.23 -9.49 -10.66
CA TRP A 22 -11.34 -10.48 -11.27
C TRP A 22 -10.07 -10.73 -10.45
N ALA A 23 -9.50 -9.67 -9.86
CA ALA A 23 -8.30 -9.72 -9.03
C ALA A 23 -8.50 -10.54 -7.74
N ARG A 24 -9.71 -10.52 -7.15
CA ARG A 24 -10.06 -11.34 -5.98
C ARG A 24 -9.90 -12.83 -6.22
N GLU A 25 -10.21 -13.29 -7.43
CA GLU A 25 -10.14 -14.71 -7.79
C GLU A 25 -8.77 -15.13 -8.32
N ARG A 26 -7.89 -14.15 -8.64
CA ARG A 26 -6.61 -14.38 -9.32
C ARG A 26 -5.49 -13.59 -8.66
N GLN A 27 -5.13 -14.03 -7.45
CA GLN A 27 -4.11 -13.41 -6.61
C GLN A 27 -2.77 -13.17 -7.32
N THR A 28 -2.25 -14.16 -8.06
CA THR A 28 -0.98 -14.02 -8.81
C THR A 28 -1.00 -12.87 -9.82
N HIS A 29 -2.08 -12.72 -10.57
CA HIS A 29 -2.20 -11.65 -11.55
C HIS A 29 -2.52 -10.30 -10.88
N CYS A 30 -3.25 -10.31 -9.77
CA CYS A 30 -3.46 -9.12 -8.95
C CYS A 30 -2.13 -8.54 -8.47
N GLU A 31 -1.25 -9.39 -7.92
CA GLU A 31 0.08 -9.01 -7.47
C GLU A 31 0.94 -8.49 -8.62
N GLN A 32 1.00 -9.19 -9.75
CA GLN A 32 1.72 -8.72 -10.94
C GLN A 32 1.23 -7.35 -11.40
N MET A 33 -0.08 -7.16 -11.51
CA MET A 33 -0.68 -5.90 -11.94
C MET A 33 -0.41 -4.77 -10.94
N ALA A 34 -0.33 -5.06 -9.63
CA ALA A 34 0.03 -4.07 -8.63
C ALA A 34 1.48 -3.59 -8.79
N LEU A 35 2.40 -4.50 -9.09
CA LEU A 35 3.79 -4.15 -9.39
C LEU A 35 3.87 -3.33 -10.69
N ASP A 36 3.21 -3.78 -11.76
CA ASP A 36 3.20 -3.08 -13.04
C ASP A 36 2.59 -1.68 -12.92
N ALA A 37 1.47 -1.54 -12.19
CA ALA A 37 0.82 -0.25 -11.93
C ALA A 37 1.74 0.69 -11.13
N SER A 38 2.46 0.16 -10.12
CA SER A 38 3.41 0.98 -9.34
C SER A 38 4.55 1.49 -10.20
N ARG A 39 4.99 0.69 -11.19
CA ARG A 39 6.05 1.05 -12.11
C ARG A 39 5.62 2.09 -13.14
N LEU A 40 4.40 1.96 -13.64
CA LEU A 40 3.79 2.91 -14.59
C LEU A 40 3.76 4.35 -14.05
N LEU A 41 3.66 4.53 -12.73
CA LEU A 41 3.70 5.85 -12.08
C LEU A 41 5.06 6.57 -12.21
N ALA A 42 6.16 5.87 -12.53
CA ALA A 42 7.46 6.47 -12.81
C ALA A 42 7.69 6.81 -14.29
N CYS A 43 6.81 6.39 -15.19
CA CYS A 43 7.00 6.64 -16.60
C CYS A 43 6.94 8.14 -16.90
N VAL A 44 7.91 8.61 -17.69
CA VAL A 44 7.96 9.98 -18.22
C VAL A 44 7.65 9.97 -19.71
N GLU A 45 7.09 11.08 -20.20
CA GLU A 45 6.69 11.24 -21.61
C GLU A 45 7.86 11.01 -22.58
N ASP A 46 9.03 11.57 -22.28
CA ASP A 46 10.22 11.53 -23.15
C ASP A 46 10.72 10.11 -23.47
N ARG A 47 10.28 9.10 -22.71
CA ARG A 47 10.72 7.70 -22.85
C ARG A 47 9.58 6.73 -23.16
N LEU A 48 8.45 7.25 -23.62
CA LEU A 48 7.27 6.44 -23.91
C LEU A 48 7.55 5.29 -24.90
N SER A 49 8.38 5.54 -25.92
CA SER A 49 8.81 4.53 -26.90
C SER A 49 9.53 3.36 -26.25
N ASP A 50 10.33 3.63 -25.23
CA ASP A 50 11.16 2.63 -24.56
C ASP A 50 10.28 1.75 -23.67
N TYR A 51 9.26 2.34 -23.04
CA TYR A 51 8.30 1.62 -22.20
C TYR A 51 7.32 0.78 -23.02
N ALA A 52 6.93 1.22 -24.22
CA ALA A 52 5.91 0.56 -25.05
C ALA A 52 6.20 -0.92 -25.33
N SER A 53 7.49 -1.27 -25.43
CA SER A 53 7.94 -2.66 -25.64
C SER A 53 7.93 -3.53 -24.37
N GLN A 54 7.90 -2.91 -23.19
CA GLN A 54 8.07 -3.62 -21.91
C GLN A 54 6.79 -4.31 -21.46
N GLY A 55 6.93 -5.50 -20.86
CA GLY A 55 5.81 -6.31 -20.40
C GLY A 55 4.87 -5.58 -19.44
N PHE A 56 5.41 -4.86 -18.46
CA PHE A 56 4.60 -4.11 -17.48
C PHE A 56 3.70 -3.08 -18.17
N PHE A 57 4.23 -2.37 -19.17
CA PHE A 57 3.51 -1.32 -19.87
C PHE A 57 2.39 -1.91 -20.74
N ARG A 58 2.69 -2.99 -21.49
CA ARG A 58 1.70 -3.71 -22.30
C ARG A 58 0.58 -4.31 -21.45
N ARG A 59 0.91 -4.88 -20.29
CA ARG A 59 -0.08 -5.44 -19.34
C ARG A 59 -0.94 -4.34 -18.72
N CYS A 60 -0.35 -3.23 -18.26
CA CYS A 60 -1.09 -2.08 -17.78
C CYS A 60 -1.96 -1.46 -18.89
N TRP A 61 -1.45 -1.34 -20.11
CA TRP A 61 -2.19 -0.78 -21.24
C TRP A 61 -3.43 -1.62 -21.54
N SER A 62 -3.24 -2.92 -21.77
CA SER A 62 -4.35 -3.85 -22.07
C SER A 62 -5.34 -3.97 -20.91
N THR A 63 -4.85 -4.00 -19.67
CA THR A 63 -5.70 -4.24 -18.50
C THR A 63 -6.37 -2.97 -18.01
N LEU A 64 -5.67 -1.86 -17.84
CA LEU A 64 -6.19 -0.65 -17.21
C LEU A 64 -6.93 0.27 -18.19
N SER A 65 -6.47 0.41 -19.43
CA SER A 65 -7.10 1.32 -20.40
C SER A 65 -8.37 0.73 -21.04
N GLY A 66 -8.50 -0.60 -21.08
CA GLY A 66 -9.58 -1.29 -21.81
C GLY A 66 -9.49 -1.14 -23.35
N LYS A 67 -8.52 -0.38 -23.87
CA LYS A 67 -8.25 -0.23 -25.30
C LYS A 67 -7.32 -1.36 -25.74
N SER A 68 -7.78 -2.22 -26.63
CA SER A 68 -7.01 -3.28 -27.29
C SER A 68 -6.25 -2.80 -28.54
N GLY A 69 -5.96 -1.50 -28.65
CA GLY A 69 -5.21 -0.90 -29.75
C GLY A 69 -3.69 -0.96 -29.57
N GLU A 70 -2.95 -0.78 -30.67
CA GLU A 70 -1.49 -0.78 -30.74
C GLU A 70 -0.87 0.20 -29.73
N VAL A 71 -0.16 -0.34 -28.73
CA VAL A 71 0.65 0.38 -27.73
C VAL A 71 1.61 1.39 -28.38
N GLU A 72 1.98 1.13 -29.64
CA GLU A 72 2.85 1.97 -30.50
C GLU A 72 2.29 3.37 -30.79
N ARG A 73 0.98 3.61 -30.59
CA ARG A 73 0.35 4.94 -30.77
C ARG A 73 0.09 5.67 -29.45
N ALA A 74 0.60 5.15 -28.33
CA ALA A 74 0.48 5.84 -27.05
C ALA A 74 1.07 7.26 -27.16
N ASN A 75 0.45 8.22 -26.50
CA ASN A 75 0.93 9.59 -26.38
C ASN A 75 0.92 10.01 -24.91
N ALA A 76 1.39 11.23 -24.63
CA ALA A 76 1.45 11.81 -23.30
C ALA A 76 0.11 11.81 -22.56
N HIS A 77 -0.98 12.10 -23.29
CA HIS A 77 -2.32 12.14 -22.71
C HIS A 77 -2.77 10.74 -22.28
N ASP A 78 -2.59 9.73 -23.14
CA ASP A 78 -2.90 8.34 -22.78
C ASP A 78 -2.04 7.83 -21.61
N LEU A 79 -0.77 8.25 -21.54
CA LEU A 79 0.12 7.93 -20.40
C LEU A 79 -0.43 8.49 -19.09
N ILE A 80 -0.82 9.77 -19.07
CA ILE A 80 -1.38 10.42 -17.87
C ILE A 80 -2.68 9.73 -17.45
N GLU A 81 -3.57 9.43 -18.40
CA GLU A 81 -4.81 8.71 -18.12
C GLU A 81 -4.52 7.31 -17.54
N MET A 82 -3.55 6.58 -18.09
CA MET A 82 -3.15 5.30 -17.52
C MET A 82 -2.55 5.42 -16.12
N GLN A 83 -1.73 6.45 -15.86
CA GLN A 83 -1.17 6.69 -14.53
C GLN A 83 -2.27 7.03 -13.51
N LYS A 84 -3.31 7.77 -13.90
CA LYS A 84 -4.51 8.00 -13.08
C LYS A 84 -5.21 6.70 -12.72
N HIS A 85 -5.43 5.81 -13.69
CA HIS A 85 -6.04 4.50 -13.46
C HIS A 85 -5.15 3.63 -12.55
N ALA A 86 -3.84 3.60 -12.79
CA ALA A 86 -2.87 2.86 -11.98
C ALA A 86 -2.84 3.38 -10.53
N TRP A 87 -2.82 4.70 -10.35
CA TRP A 87 -2.90 5.33 -9.05
C TRP A 87 -4.17 4.91 -8.30
N ARG A 88 -5.34 5.07 -8.94
CA ARG A 88 -6.61 4.69 -8.30
C ARG A 88 -6.70 3.19 -8.04
N TYR A 89 -6.20 2.36 -8.94
CA TYR A 89 -6.15 0.91 -8.79
C TYR A 89 -5.33 0.47 -7.57
N ILE A 90 -4.12 1.02 -7.38
CA ILE A 90 -3.30 0.71 -6.19
C ILE A 90 -4.02 1.11 -4.90
N ASN A 91 -4.66 2.29 -4.88
CA ASN A 91 -5.45 2.72 -3.71
C ASN A 91 -6.61 1.75 -3.46
N LEU A 92 -7.36 1.34 -4.49
CA LEU A 92 -8.50 0.41 -4.33
C LEU A 92 -8.07 -1.00 -3.91
N LEU A 93 -6.97 -1.53 -4.44
CA LEU A 93 -6.40 -2.81 -4.02
C LEU A 93 -6.07 -2.80 -2.53
N GLN A 94 -5.51 -1.68 -2.08
CA GLN A 94 -5.13 -1.48 -0.70
C GLN A 94 -6.35 -1.21 0.20
N GLU A 95 -7.35 -0.45 -0.25
CA GLU A 95 -8.63 -0.20 0.46
C GLU A 95 -9.43 -1.49 0.68
N ARG A 96 -9.29 -2.48 -0.21
CA ARG A 96 -10.04 -3.74 -0.21
C ARG A 96 -9.28 -4.96 0.32
N ASP A 97 -8.08 -4.75 0.88
CA ASP A 97 -7.22 -5.82 1.40
C ASP A 97 -6.92 -6.94 0.38
N LEU A 98 -6.72 -6.56 -0.89
CA LEU A 98 -6.45 -7.50 -1.98
C LEU A 98 -4.97 -7.84 -2.16
N LEU A 99 -4.07 -7.17 -1.42
CA LEU A 99 -2.63 -7.40 -1.48
C LEU A 99 -2.13 -8.14 -0.24
N MET A 100 -1.24 -9.11 -0.47
CA MET A 100 -0.53 -9.78 0.60
C MET A 100 0.55 -8.87 1.20
N ALA A 101 0.94 -9.20 2.43
CA ALA A 101 1.92 -8.44 3.21
C ALA A 101 3.24 -8.19 2.45
N HIS A 102 3.76 -9.22 1.75
CA HIS A 102 4.98 -9.08 0.95
C HIS A 102 4.77 -8.20 -0.29
N SER A 103 3.61 -8.30 -0.97
CA SER A 103 3.29 -7.50 -2.15
C SER A 103 3.15 -6.02 -1.82
N VAL A 104 2.57 -5.70 -0.66
CA VAL A 104 2.49 -4.35 -0.10
C VAL A 104 3.89 -3.76 0.09
N ILE A 105 4.83 -4.53 0.66
CA ILE A 105 6.23 -4.10 0.83
C ILE A 105 6.92 -3.89 -0.52
N THR A 106 6.72 -4.79 -1.50
CA THR A 106 7.29 -4.60 -2.84
C THR A 106 6.73 -3.35 -3.52
N VAL A 107 5.42 -3.13 -3.48
CA VAL A 107 4.81 -1.91 -4.05
C VAL A 107 5.37 -0.66 -3.38
N LYS A 108 5.53 -0.66 -2.05
CA LYS A 108 6.18 0.44 -1.33
C LYS A 108 7.60 0.70 -1.84
N ASN A 109 8.42 -0.35 -1.94
CA ASN A 109 9.81 -0.22 -2.39
C ASN A 109 9.89 0.30 -3.83
N ASN A 110 9.03 -0.20 -4.71
CA ASN A 110 8.88 0.30 -6.08
C ASN A 110 8.58 1.80 -6.09
N LEU A 111 7.57 2.23 -5.32
CA LEU A 111 7.17 3.63 -5.20
C LEU A 111 8.33 4.51 -4.67
N LEU A 112 9.06 4.05 -3.66
CA LEU A 112 10.20 4.79 -3.10
C LEU A 112 11.38 4.91 -4.08
N THR A 113 11.53 3.96 -5.00
CA THR A 113 12.62 3.91 -5.99
C THR A 113 12.25 4.55 -7.33
N LEU A 114 11.07 5.18 -7.45
CA LEU A 114 10.71 5.91 -8.66
C LEU A 114 11.59 7.16 -8.83
N SER A 115 12.13 7.36 -10.03
CA SER A 115 12.84 8.58 -10.39
C SER A 115 11.85 9.67 -10.78
N VAL A 116 11.47 10.52 -9.83
CA VAL A 116 10.47 11.57 -10.02
C VAL A 116 11.14 12.93 -9.94
N GLN A 117 11.10 13.68 -11.04
CA GLN A 117 11.78 14.98 -11.16
C GLN A 117 11.07 16.09 -10.36
N GLN A 118 9.75 15.99 -10.18
CA GLN A 118 8.94 16.99 -9.48
C GLN A 118 8.82 16.69 -7.98
N ASN A 119 9.19 17.66 -7.14
CA ASN A 119 9.17 17.49 -5.67
C ASN A 119 7.78 17.20 -5.09
N GLU A 120 6.72 17.81 -5.64
CA GLU A 120 5.34 17.60 -5.17
C GLU A 120 4.87 16.17 -5.46
N THR A 121 5.07 15.71 -6.69
CA THR A 121 4.79 14.33 -7.13
C THR A 121 5.56 13.31 -6.29
N ARG A 122 6.83 13.61 -5.97
CA ARG A 122 7.65 12.78 -5.07
C ARG A 122 7.07 12.71 -3.66
N SER A 123 6.61 13.83 -3.11
CA SER A 123 6.01 13.84 -1.76
C SER A 123 4.73 13.01 -1.68
N GLU A 124 3.93 13.02 -2.75
CA GLU A 124 2.71 12.23 -2.87
C GLU A 124 2.99 10.74 -3.01
N ILE A 125 4.04 10.37 -3.76
CA ILE A 125 4.50 8.99 -3.88
C ILE A 125 5.07 8.48 -2.55
N THR A 126 5.84 9.31 -1.83
CA THR A 126 6.30 8.98 -0.48
C THR A 126 5.13 8.77 0.46
N ARG A 127 4.14 9.68 0.46
CA ARG A 127 2.92 9.52 1.24
C ARG A 127 2.25 8.21 0.90
N LEU A 128 1.98 7.90 -0.38
CA LEU A 128 1.38 6.62 -0.78
C LEU A 128 2.20 5.42 -0.30
N ALA A 129 3.52 5.46 -0.40
CA ALA A 129 4.40 4.38 0.06
C ALA A 129 4.32 4.20 1.59
N GLU A 130 4.33 5.29 2.36
CA GLU A 130 4.01 5.27 3.79
C GLU A 130 2.61 4.71 4.00
N ARG A 131 1.64 5.03 3.12
CA ARG A 131 0.28 4.53 3.29
C ARG A 131 0.11 3.04 3.14
N VAL A 132 0.71 2.54 2.08
CA VAL A 132 0.82 1.12 1.80
C VAL A 132 1.52 0.43 2.99
N TYR A 133 2.54 1.04 3.57
CA TYR A 133 3.26 0.47 4.73
C TYR A 133 2.46 0.46 6.04
N ASP A 134 1.80 1.55 6.42
CA ASP A 134 1.06 1.59 7.68
C ASP A 134 -0.11 0.58 7.66
N ARG A 135 -0.67 0.28 6.47
CA ARG A 135 -1.63 -0.83 6.32
C ARG A 135 -1.00 -2.19 6.61
N PHE A 136 0.25 -2.42 6.20
CA PHE A 136 0.97 -3.63 6.59
C PHE A 136 1.10 -3.74 8.11
N VAL A 137 1.46 -2.64 8.79
CA VAL A 137 1.55 -2.60 10.26
C VAL A 137 0.17 -2.85 10.90
N ALA A 138 -0.90 -2.31 10.34
CA ALA A 138 -2.26 -2.56 10.83
C ALA A 138 -2.71 -4.02 10.63
N LEU A 139 -2.37 -4.64 9.51
CA LEU A 139 -2.64 -6.06 9.22
C LEU A 139 -1.84 -7.00 10.16
N GLU A 140 -0.63 -6.60 10.57
CA GLU A 140 0.21 -7.31 11.55
C GLU A 140 -0.50 -7.51 12.91
N SER A 141 -1.39 -6.59 13.31
CA SER A 141 -2.07 -6.64 14.61
C SER A 141 -3.23 -7.63 14.70
N ARG A 142 -3.65 -8.25 13.58
CA ARG A 142 -4.96 -8.93 13.49
C ARG A 142 -4.95 -10.43 13.21
N VAL A 143 -3.81 -11.13 13.21
CA VAL A 143 -3.78 -12.56 12.85
C VAL A 143 -2.96 -13.40 13.82
N ASP A 144 -3.64 -14.09 14.74
CA ASP A 144 -3.16 -15.34 15.35
C ASP A 144 -3.68 -16.51 14.52
N GLN A 145 -2.80 -17.35 13.96
CA GLN A 145 -2.92 -18.83 13.99
C GLN A 145 -1.56 -19.48 13.70
N ILE A 146 -1.18 -20.37 14.62
CA ILE A 146 0.08 -21.11 14.73
C ILE A 146 -0.12 -22.46 14.07
N GLU A 147 0.55 -22.75 12.93
CA GLU A 147 0.88 -24.16 12.60
C GLU A 147 1.95 -24.37 11.49
N VAL A 148 2.45 -23.34 10.80
CA VAL A 148 3.58 -23.48 9.84
C VAL A 148 4.95 -23.11 10.44
N ALA A 149 4.98 -22.72 11.72
CA ALA A 149 6.15 -22.21 12.42
C ALA A 149 7.29 -23.24 12.63
N SER A 150 7.03 -24.55 12.56
CA SER A 150 7.97 -25.58 13.02
C SER A 150 9.24 -25.73 12.17
N ASN A 151 9.11 -25.74 10.84
CA ASN A 151 10.28 -25.85 9.92
C ASN A 151 11.14 -24.59 9.96
N ILE A 152 10.51 -23.41 9.97
CA ILE A 152 11.19 -22.12 10.09
C ILE A 152 11.88 -22.02 11.46
N HIS A 153 11.22 -22.44 12.54
CA HIS A 153 11.84 -22.48 13.88
C HIS A 153 13.04 -23.42 13.92
N ARG A 154 12.93 -24.63 13.37
CA ARG A 154 14.05 -25.57 13.33
C ARG A 154 15.22 -25.02 12.52
N TRP A 155 14.94 -24.38 11.39
CA TRP A 155 15.96 -23.71 10.59
C TRP A 155 16.62 -22.57 11.37
N LEU A 156 15.84 -21.70 12.02
CA LEU A 156 16.35 -20.63 12.88
C LEU A 156 17.21 -21.16 14.04
N LEU A 157 16.83 -22.28 14.66
CA LEU A 157 17.61 -22.90 15.73
C LEU A 157 18.95 -23.48 15.24
N THR A 158 19.08 -23.75 13.94
CA THR A 158 20.28 -24.34 13.34
C THR A 158 20.99 -23.37 12.39
N ILE A 159 20.55 -22.11 12.32
CA ILE A 159 21.03 -21.15 11.31
C ILE A 159 22.50 -20.80 11.51
N GLU A 160 22.93 -20.64 12.77
CA GLU A 160 24.32 -20.37 13.15
C GLU A 160 25.25 -21.52 12.72
N THR A 161 24.79 -22.77 12.83
CA THR A 161 25.56 -23.96 12.44
C THR A 161 25.80 -24.08 10.93
N ARG A 162 25.15 -23.23 10.13
CA ARG A 162 25.32 -23.23 8.66
C ARG A 162 26.46 -22.33 8.21
N GLU A 163 26.99 -21.46 9.07
CA GLU A 163 28.14 -20.58 8.81
C GLU A 163 27.93 -19.75 7.52
N TYR A 164 26.72 -19.21 7.35
CA TYR A 164 26.39 -18.38 6.18
C TYR A 164 27.32 -17.17 6.08
N ASP A 165 27.79 -16.69 7.21
CA ASP A 165 28.65 -15.55 7.33
C ASP A 165 30.10 -15.79 6.92
N GLU A 166 30.57 -17.03 7.09
CA GLU A 166 31.88 -17.46 6.62
C GLU A 166 31.85 -17.84 5.12
N LYS A 167 30.73 -18.41 4.66
CA LYS A 167 30.60 -18.96 3.29
C LYS A 167 30.24 -17.93 2.24
N TYR A 168 29.55 -16.86 2.63
CA TYR A 168 29.00 -15.88 1.70
C TYR A 168 29.25 -14.45 2.17
N ALA A 169 29.71 -13.63 1.22
CA ALA A 169 29.71 -12.18 1.36
C ALA A 169 28.28 -11.60 1.46
N PRO A 170 28.10 -10.37 1.97
CA PRO A 170 26.79 -9.86 2.40
C PRO A 170 25.64 -9.95 1.39
N CYS A 171 25.85 -9.63 0.12
CA CYS A 171 24.81 -9.67 -0.91
C CYS A 171 24.46 -11.11 -1.29
N LEU A 172 25.45 -11.98 -1.50
CA LEU A 172 25.23 -13.40 -1.74
C LEU A 172 24.58 -14.10 -0.53
N ARG A 173 24.95 -13.68 0.68
CA ARG A 173 24.37 -14.14 1.94
C ARG A 173 22.89 -13.78 2.03
N LEU A 174 22.52 -12.56 1.66
CA LEU A 174 21.12 -12.13 1.56
C LEU A 174 20.32 -13.06 0.62
N LEU A 175 20.83 -13.29 -0.59
CA LEU A 175 20.18 -14.18 -1.57
C LEU A 175 20.03 -15.60 -1.03
N ARG A 176 21.07 -16.11 -0.37
CA ARG A 176 21.05 -17.46 0.22
C ARG A 176 19.99 -17.60 1.31
N VAL A 177 19.92 -16.64 2.24
CA VAL A 177 18.93 -16.66 3.33
C VAL A 177 17.51 -16.55 2.79
N VAL A 178 17.27 -15.66 1.82
CA VAL A 178 15.96 -15.50 1.16
C VAL A 178 15.56 -16.78 0.42
N GLY A 179 16.49 -17.39 -0.34
CA GLY A 179 16.25 -18.63 -1.07
C GLY A 179 15.94 -19.80 -0.14
N ASP A 180 16.74 -19.99 0.92
CA ASP A 180 16.48 -21.04 1.91
C ASP A 180 15.13 -20.83 2.61
N PHE A 181 14.79 -19.59 2.99
CA PHE A 181 13.49 -19.27 3.59
C PHE A 181 12.32 -19.60 2.65
N HIS A 182 12.44 -19.29 1.35
CA HIS A 182 11.44 -19.64 0.34
C HIS A 182 11.23 -21.16 0.26
N THR A 183 12.31 -21.95 0.23
CA THR A 183 12.22 -23.42 0.13
C THR A 183 11.56 -24.09 1.33
N LEU A 184 11.63 -23.47 2.51
CA LEU A 184 11.07 -24.04 3.75
C LEU A 184 9.55 -23.93 3.84
N LYS A 185 8.94 -22.94 3.16
CA LYS A 185 7.53 -22.60 3.35
C LYS A 185 6.68 -22.58 2.07
N GLY A 186 7.27 -22.37 0.90
CA GLY A 186 6.51 -22.23 -0.35
C GLY A 186 6.09 -20.77 -0.61
N GLU A 187 4.84 -20.54 -1.02
CA GLU A 187 4.48 -19.35 -1.82
C GLU A 187 3.68 -18.25 -1.10
N SER A 188 3.25 -18.47 0.14
CA SER A 188 2.41 -17.52 0.91
C SER A 188 2.95 -17.31 2.33
N TRP A 189 3.17 -16.05 2.72
CA TRP A 189 3.71 -15.68 4.04
C TRP A 189 2.83 -14.64 4.74
N ASN A 190 2.65 -14.83 6.05
CA ASN A 190 2.03 -13.83 6.93
C ASN A 190 3.11 -12.90 7.54
N ALA A 191 2.67 -11.86 8.24
CA ALA A 191 3.58 -10.84 8.78
C ALA A 191 4.57 -11.41 9.83
N ASP A 192 4.15 -12.31 10.70
CA ASP A 192 5.02 -12.92 11.72
C ASP A 192 6.10 -13.81 11.11
N GLU A 193 5.79 -14.48 10.00
CA GLU A 193 6.79 -15.25 9.28
C GLU A 193 7.83 -14.37 8.60
N LEU A 194 7.42 -13.20 8.12
CA LEU A 194 8.39 -12.20 7.64
C LEU A 194 9.27 -11.68 8.79
N LYS A 195 8.82 -11.69 10.05
CA LYS A 195 9.69 -11.42 11.22
C LYS A 195 10.71 -12.53 11.44
N TYR A 196 10.37 -13.79 11.15
CA TYR A 196 11.36 -14.88 11.19
C TYR A 196 12.45 -14.69 10.13
N LEU A 197 12.10 -14.20 8.94
CA LEU A 197 13.11 -13.79 7.95
C LEU A 197 14.00 -12.66 8.50
N GLN A 198 13.42 -11.63 9.12
CA GLN A 198 14.20 -10.55 9.76
C GLN A 198 15.12 -11.05 10.86
N LYS A 199 14.67 -12.03 11.65
CA LYS A 199 15.49 -12.68 12.67
C LYS A 199 16.64 -13.45 12.01
N ALA A 200 16.35 -14.26 10.99
CA ALA A 200 17.36 -14.99 10.25
C ALA A 200 18.45 -14.08 9.68
N LEU A 201 18.08 -12.92 9.12
CA LEU A 201 19.04 -11.92 8.65
C LEU A 201 19.99 -11.46 9.78
N ARG A 202 19.47 -11.19 10.98
CA ARG A 202 20.31 -10.84 12.15
C ARG A 202 21.24 -11.96 12.54
N ASP A 203 20.70 -13.18 12.62
CA ASP A 203 21.43 -14.36 13.08
C ASP A 203 22.58 -14.73 12.11
N VAL A 204 22.51 -14.32 10.83
CA VAL A 204 23.62 -14.45 9.86
C VAL A 204 24.52 -13.21 9.75
N GLY A 205 24.43 -12.28 10.68
CA GLY A 205 25.28 -11.08 10.72
C GLY A 205 24.90 -9.97 9.73
N LEU A 206 23.68 -9.99 9.15
CA LEU A 206 23.14 -8.88 8.37
C LEU A 206 22.28 -7.99 9.26
N ASN A 207 22.34 -6.67 9.08
CA ASN A 207 21.50 -5.74 9.84
C ASN A 207 20.20 -5.43 9.08
N PRO A 208 19.02 -5.93 9.53
CA PRO A 208 17.77 -5.75 8.78
C PRO A 208 17.33 -4.28 8.68
N LYS A 209 17.77 -3.44 9.63
CA LYS A 209 17.44 -2.00 9.66
C LYS A 209 18.42 -1.15 8.85
N GLN A 210 19.54 -1.72 8.42
CA GLN A 210 20.49 -1.00 7.58
C GLN A 210 19.82 -0.66 6.26
N ALA A 211 19.94 0.59 5.86
CA ALA A 211 19.33 1.07 4.63
C ALA A 211 20.34 0.92 3.49
N TRP A 212 19.93 0.25 2.41
CA TRP A 212 20.72 0.00 1.21
C TRP A 212 20.09 0.76 0.05
N THR A 213 20.92 1.32 -0.81
CA THR A 213 20.48 1.82 -2.10
C THR A 213 20.52 0.70 -3.14
N LEU A 214 19.84 0.89 -4.28
CA LEU A 214 19.95 -0.07 -5.37
C LEU A 214 21.38 -0.14 -5.92
N ASN A 215 22.11 0.99 -5.91
CA ASN A 215 23.53 1.02 -6.25
C ASN A 215 24.36 0.17 -5.29
N ASP A 216 24.10 0.22 -3.99
CA ASP A 216 24.83 -0.60 -3.01
C ASP A 216 24.64 -2.09 -3.30
N LEU A 217 23.39 -2.50 -3.60
CA LEU A 217 23.08 -3.87 -3.96
C LEU A 217 23.77 -4.30 -5.27
N VAL A 218 23.66 -3.51 -6.33
CA VAL A 218 24.22 -3.85 -7.65
C VAL A 218 25.75 -3.89 -7.61
N ASN A 219 26.37 -2.84 -7.05
CA ASN A 219 27.83 -2.77 -6.94
C ASN A 219 28.37 -3.88 -6.04
N GLY A 220 27.74 -4.09 -4.88
CA GLY A 220 28.09 -5.16 -3.96
C GLY A 220 27.97 -6.54 -4.60
N LEU A 221 26.90 -6.82 -5.34
CA LEU A 221 26.75 -8.08 -6.07
C LEU A 221 27.85 -8.30 -7.10
N ILE A 222 28.18 -7.28 -7.91
CA ILE A 222 29.24 -7.38 -8.91
C ILE A 222 30.58 -7.68 -8.24
N ASP A 223 30.93 -6.93 -7.19
CA ASP A 223 32.19 -7.12 -6.47
C ASP A 223 32.26 -8.50 -5.81
N GLU A 224 31.16 -8.98 -5.22
CA GLU A 224 31.08 -10.30 -4.61
C GLU A 224 31.13 -11.44 -5.63
N ILE A 225 30.56 -11.25 -6.83
CA ILE A 225 30.63 -12.21 -7.96
C ILE A 225 32.07 -12.37 -8.44
N GLU A 226 32.84 -11.28 -8.56
CA GLU A 226 34.25 -11.37 -8.94
C GLU A 226 35.08 -12.15 -7.91
N GLY A 227 34.70 -12.09 -6.62
CA GLY A 227 35.36 -12.84 -5.55
C GLY A 227 34.93 -14.31 -5.41
N HIS A 228 33.64 -14.62 -5.59
CA HIS A 228 33.04 -15.94 -5.30
C HIS A 228 32.66 -16.74 -6.56
N GLY A 229 32.82 -16.14 -7.74
CA GLY A 229 32.47 -16.74 -9.02
C GLY A 229 31.00 -16.57 -9.39
N PHE A 230 30.77 -16.41 -10.69
CA PHE A 230 29.42 -16.27 -11.27
C PHE A 230 28.54 -17.51 -11.03
N ASP A 231 29.12 -18.72 -11.02
CA ASP A 231 28.35 -19.96 -10.83
C ASP A 231 27.66 -20.00 -9.46
N THR A 232 28.32 -19.49 -8.41
CA THR A 232 27.74 -19.36 -7.08
C THR A 232 26.51 -18.45 -7.11
N PHE A 233 26.63 -17.29 -7.75
CA PHE A 233 25.53 -16.35 -7.91
C PHE A 233 24.39 -16.90 -8.78
N ALA A 234 24.71 -17.58 -9.88
CA ALA A 234 23.74 -18.20 -10.76
C ALA A 234 22.91 -19.27 -10.03
N ALA A 235 23.56 -20.08 -9.19
CA ALA A 235 22.89 -21.08 -8.36
C ALA A 235 22.00 -20.47 -7.28
N LEU A 236 22.39 -19.32 -6.70
CA LEU A 236 21.61 -18.60 -5.68
C LEU A 236 20.43 -17.82 -6.26
N THR A 237 20.34 -17.67 -7.57
CA THR A 237 19.27 -16.94 -8.27
C THR A 237 18.43 -17.85 -9.18
N GLU A 238 18.53 -19.16 -9.01
CA GLU A 238 17.79 -20.14 -9.79
C GLU A 238 16.38 -20.35 -9.21
N ILE A 239 15.36 -19.84 -9.89
CA ILE A 239 13.97 -19.83 -9.36
C ILE A 239 13.41 -21.23 -9.21
N ASP A 240 13.55 -22.03 -10.27
CA ASP A 240 13.06 -23.39 -10.35
C ASP A 240 13.99 -24.20 -11.27
N ARG A 241 14.58 -25.27 -10.72
CA ARG A 241 15.53 -26.14 -11.43
C ARG A 241 14.85 -26.98 -12.50
N GLU A 242 13.55 -27.25 -12.35
CA GLU A 242 12.80 -28.13 -13.25
C GLU A 242 12.28 -27.34 -14.46
N GLN A 243 11.75 -26.14 -14.24
CA GLN A 243 11.13 -25.34 -15.31
C GLN A 243 12.09 -24.42 -16.07
N ARG A 244 13.35 -24.27 -15.62
CA ARG A 244 14.37 -23.41 -16.26
C ARG A 244 13.80 -22.04 -16.69
N ILE A 245 13.30 -21.30 -15.71
CA ILE A 245 12.78 -19.94 -15.92
C ILE A 245 13.95 -19.03 -16.33
N ASP A 246 13.88 -18.46 -17.54
CA ASP A 246 14.95 -17.62 -18.08
C ASP A 246 14.90 -16.17 -17.55
N SER A 247 16.04 -15.49 -17.56
CA SER A 247 16.13 -14.10 -17.06
C SER A 247 15.26 -13.13 -17.86
N GLY A 248 15.09 -13.34 -19.16
CA GLY A 248 14.23 -12.54 -20.03
C GLY A 248 12.76 -12.63 -19.64
N PHE A 249 12.26 -13.83 -19.33
CA PHE A 249 10.92 -14.00 -18.76
C PHE A 249 10.77 -13.19 -17.46
N VAL A 250 11.71 -13.30 -16.53
CA VAL A 250 11.65 -12.59 -15.24
C VAL A 250 11.59 -11.08 -15.45
N LEU A 251 12.43 -10.56 -16.34
CA LEU A 251 12.50 -9.13 -16.65
C LEU A 251 11.24 -8.60 -17.35
N ASP A 252 10.56 -9.42 -18.15
CA ASP A 252 9.27 -9.04 -18.75
C ASP A 252 8.12 -9.17 -17.73
N ALA A 253 8.15 -10.20 -16.87
CA ALA A 253 7.05 -10.57 -15.98
C ALA A 253 7.01 -9.79 -14.66
N ILE A 254 8.15 -9.37 -14.11
CA ILE A 254 8.24 -8.78 -12.76
C ILE A 254 8.72 -7.33 -12.82
N ALA A 255 7.82 -6.40 -12.52
CA ALA A 255 8.11 -4.97 -12.45
C ALA A 255 8.57 -4.53 -11.05
N ALA A 256 9.69 -5.07 -10.54
CA ALA A 256 10.29 -4.68 -9.26
C ALA A 256 11.76 -4.28 -9.46
N PRO A 257 12.20 -3.05 -9.12
CA PRO A 257 13.53 -2.57 -9.47
C PRO A 257 14.70 -3.38 -8.89
N ALA A 258 14.65 -3.81 -7.63
CA ALA A 258 15.78 -4.53 -7.04
C ALA A 258 15.87 -5.96 -7.60
N PHE A 259 14.73 -6.62 -7.77
CA PHE A 259 14.66 -7.93 -8.42
C PHE A 259 15.05 -7.85 -9.90
N GLY A 260 14.58 -6.84 -10.63
CA GLY A 260 14.96 -6.60 -12.02
C GLY A 260 16.46 -6.37 -12.18
N ALA A 261 17.07 -5.56 -11.33
CA ALA A 261 18.51 -5.32 -11.34
C ALA A 261 19.31 -6.61 -11.09
N LEU A 262 18.87 -7.46 -10.16
CA LEU A 262 19.47 -8.78 -9.91
C LEU A 262 19.49 -9.65 -11.18
N TYR A 263 18.39 -9.73 -11.92
CA TYR A 263 18.32 -10.53 -13.15
C TYR A 263 19.00 -9.85 -14.34
N GLN A 264 19.17 -8.53 -14.34
CA GLN A 264 20.03 -7.85 -15.30
C GLN A 264 21.50 -8.14 -15.08
N VAL A 265 21.96 -8.19 -13.82
CA VAL A 265 23.33 -8.67 -13.51
C VAL A 265 23.49 -10.07 -14.10
N LYS A 266 22.57 -11.00 -13.77
CA LYS A 266 22.60 -12.36 -14.30
C LYS A 266 22.65 -12.42 -15.82
N ASN A 267 21.77 -11.68 -16.49
CA ASN A 267 21.69 -11.64 -17.94
C ASN A 267 22.99 -11.12 -18.57
N ASN A 268 23.57 -10.04 -18.04
CA ASN A 268 24.78 -9.43 -18.59
C ASN A 268 26.03 -10.31 -18.43
N TYR A 269 26.16 -11.05 -17.32
CA TYR A 269 27.23 -12.04 -17.16
C TYR A 269 27.09 -13.22 -18.14
N THR A 270 25.87 -13.55 -18.59
CA THR A 270 25.63 -14.64 -19.55
C THR A 270 25.68 -14.23 -21.02
N VAL A 271 25.08 -13.10 -21.40
CA VAL A 271 24.80 -12.72 -22.80
C VAL A 271 25.76 -11.63 -23.30
N SER A 272 26.19 -10.70 -22.45
CA SER A 272 26.84 -9.45 -22.86
C SER A 272 28.36 -9.50 -22.90
N SER A 273 28.97 -10.69 -22.83
CA SER A 273 30.43 -10.91 -22.82
C SER A 273 31.18 -10.09 -23.87
N ARG A 274 30.62 -9.87 -25.06
CA ARG A 274 31.28 -9.12 -26.14
C ARG A 274 31.30 -7.61 -25.91
N VAL A 275 30.18 -7.04 -25.44
CA VAL A 275 30.06 -5.59 -25.18
C VAL A 275 30.93 -5.21 -23.99
N ILE A 276 30.89 -6.01 -22.93
CA ILE A 276 31.71 -5.81 -21.74
C ILE A 276 33.20 -5.87 -22.10
N ARG A 277 33.63 -6.90 -22.84
CA ARG A 277 35.03 -7.01 -23.31
C ARG A 277 35.45 -5.83 -24.18
N ALA A 278 34.55 -5.33 -25.04
CA ALA A 278 34.83 -4.17 -25.88
C ALA A 278 35.02 -2.89 -25.03
N LEU A 279 34.19 -2.68 -24.00
CA LEU A 279 34.31 -1.56 -23.07
C LEU A 279 35.58 -1.65 -22.24
N GLN A 280 35.89 -2.81 -21.66
CA GLN A 280 37.14 -3.05 -20.93
C GLN A 280 38.35 -2.68 -21.77
N LYS A 281 38.39 -3.11 -23.04
CA LYS A 281 39.51 -2.86 -23.95
C LYS A 281 39.60 -1.40 -24.39
N ARG A 282 38.46 -0.72 -24.56
CA ARG A 282 38.41 0.66 -25.05
C ARG A 282 38.68 1.69 -23.94
N LEU A 283 38.21 1.42 -22.73
CA LEU A 283 38.31 2.34 -21.59
C LEU A 283 39.40 1.94 -20.59
N GLU A 284 40.07 0.80 -20.80
CA GLU A 284 41.10 0.25 -19.91
C GLU A 284 40.61 0.06 -18.46
N VAL A 285 39.35 -0.34 -18.31
CA VAL A 285 38.69 -0.55 -17.02
C VAL A 285 38.58 -2.04 -16.66
N SER A 286 38.38 -2.34 -15.37
CA SER A 286 38.17 -3.72 -14.90
C SER A 286 36.84 -4.30 -15.43
N HIS A 287 36.68 -5.63 -15.34
CA HIS A 287 35.41 -6.27 -15.68
C HIS A 287 34.25 -5.76 -14.82
N ALA A 288 34.49 -5.63 -13.51
CA ALA A 288 33.54 -5.09 -12.56
C ALA A 288 33.13 -3.65 -12.92
N ASP A 289 34.08 -2.78 -13.25
CA ASP A 289 33.78 -1.39 -13.58
C ASP A 289 32.98 -1.29 -14.89
N ALA A 290 33.33 -2.06 -15.91
CA ALA A 290 32.56 -2.12 -17.15
C ALA A 290 31.12 -2.62 -16.92
N MET A 291 30.94 -3.61 -16.03
CA MET A 291 29.62 -4.10 -15.64
C MET A 291 28.80 -3.05 -14.89
N LYS A 292 29.42 -2.37 -13.92
CA LYS A 292 28.80 -1.29 -13.15
C LYS A 292 28.31 -0.16 -14.07
N MET A 293 29.11 0.21 -15.08
CA MET A 293 28.73 1.23 -16.07
C MET A 293 27.48 0.83 -16.87
N ILE A 294 27.45 -0.38 -17.45
CA ILE A 294 26.30 -0.86 -18.22
C ILE A 294 25.03 -0.91 -17.36
N LEU A 295 25.16 -1.42 -16.13
CA LEU A 295 24.01 -1.59 -15.24
C LEU A 295 23.51 -0.23 -14.72
N HIS A 296 24.40 0.73 -14.47
CA HIS A 296 24.00 2.08 -14.13
C HIS A 296 23.20 2.73 -15.27
N ASP A 297 23.66 2.61 -16.51
CA ASP A 297 22.95 3.13 -17.69
C ASP A 297 21.59 2.44 -17.86
N PHE A 298 21.54 1.12 -17.76
CA PHE A 298 20.29 0.36 -17.81
C PHE A 298 19.28 0.84 -16.76
N VAL A 299 19.71 0.96 -15.50
CA VAL A 299 18.81 1.32 -14.40
C VAL A 299 18.34 2.78 -14.53
N ALA A 300 19.22 3.68 -14.99
CA ALA A 300 18.88 5.05 -15.32
C ALA A 300 17.86 5.12 -16.47
N GLU A 301 18.04 4.34 -17.55
CA GLU A 301 17.12 4.25 -18.70
C GLU A 301 15.71 3.80 -18.30
N HIS A 302 15.60 2.93 -17.29
CA HIS A 302 14.32 2.45 -16.81
C HIS A 302 13.64 3.38 -15.77
N GLY A 303 14.18 4.57 -15.48
CA GLY A 303 13.53 5.53 -14.57
C GLY A 303 13.51 5.08 -13.11
N VAL A 304 14.47 4.27 -12.68
CA VAL A 304 14.68 3.93 -11.26
C VAL A 304 15.66 4.94 -10.65
N ASN A 305 15.32 5.49 -9.49
CA ASN A 305 16.26 6.24 -8.67
C ASN A 305 17.13 5.28 -7.85
N THR A 306 18.35 5.06 -8.34
CA THR A 306 19.33 4.15 -7.75
C THR A 306 19.84 4.56 -6.37
N SER A 307 19.68 5.84 -6.00
CA SER A 307 20.12 6.41 -4.73
C SER A 307 19.04 6.35 -3.63
N SER A 308 17.85 5.85 -3.96
CA SER A 308 16.78 5.69 -2.97
C SER A 308 17.13 4.59 -1.98
N SER A 309 16.98 4.87 -0.69
CA SER A 309 17.40 3.96 0.37
C SER A 309 16.22 3.12 0.87
N ILE A 310 16.42 1.81 0.94
CA ILE A 310 15.44 0.83 1.41
C ILE A 310 16.07 0.01 2.55
N PRO A 311 15.37 -0.19 3.68
CA PRO A 311 15.82 -1.11 4.72
C PRO A 311 16.04 -2.54 4.18
N LEU A 312 17.13 -3.18 4.57
CA LEU A 312 17.51 -4.52 4.11
C LEU A 312 16.39 -5.56 4.32
N GLN A 313 15.64 -5.46 5.42
CA GLN A 313 14.47 -6.31 5.65
C GLN A 313 13.39 -6.18 4.56
N HIS A 314 13.14 -4.98 4.04
CA HIS A 314 12.14 -4.77 3.00
C HIS A 314 12.67 -5.23 1.65
N LEU A 315 13.97 -5.07 1.41
CA LEU A 315 14.63 -5.63 0.24
C LEU A 315 14.53 -7.16 0.24
N ALA A 316 14.80 -7.81 1.37
CA ALA A 316 14.68 -9.26 1.51
C ALA A 316 13.25 -9.77 1.22
N VAL A 317 12.23 -9.05 1.74
CA VAL A 317 10.83 -9.37 1.48
C VAL A 317 10.46 -9.16 0.01
N GLU A 318 10.97 -8.10 -0.64
CA GLU A 318 10.76 -7.87 -2.07
C GLU A 318 11.36 -9.01 -2.90
N LEU A 319 12.60 -9.41 -2.63
CA LEU A 319 13.25 -10.51 -3.33
C LEU A 319 12.47 -11.82 -3.15
N LEU A 320 12.03 -12.11 -1.93
CA LEU A 320 11.22 -13.29 -1.60
C LEU A 320 9.89 -13.29 -2.37
N GLY A 321 9.17 -12.17 -2.34
CA GLY A 321 7.88 -12.02 -2.99
C GLY A 321 7.97 -12.13 -4.51
N CYS A 322 8.95 -11.46 -5.11
CA CYS A 322 9.18 -11.50 -6.55
C CYS A 322 9.62 -12.89 -7.03
N TRP A 323 10.41 -13.60 -6.25
CA TRP A 323 10.79 -14.98 -6.54
C TRP A 323 9.57 -15.91 -6.61
N SER A 324 8.71 -15.89 -5.57
CA SER A 324 7.46 -16.67 -5.57
C SER A 324 6.53 -16.27 -6.71
N LEU A 325 6.39 -14.96 -6.97
CA LEU A 325 5.54 -14.46 -8.04
C LEU A 325 6.01 -14.93 -9.42
N ALA A 326 7.31 -14.84 -9.71
CA ALA A 326 7.88 -15.30 -10.97
C ALA A 326 7.64 -16.80 -11.19
N ARG A 327 7.82 -17.61 -10.15
CA ARG A 327 7.53 -19.06 -10.21
C ARG A 327 6.05 -19.33 -10.48
N ARG A 328 5.14 -18.69 -9.75
CA ARG A 328 3.69 -18.84 -9.94
C ARG A 328 3.23 -18.43 -11.34
N LEU A 329 3.80 -17.36 -11.88
CA LEU A 329 3.50 -16.89 -13.23
C LEU A 329 3.97 -17.88 -14.31
N ALA A 330 5.16 -18.47 -14.14
CA ALA A 330 5.66 -19.49 -15.05
C ALA A 330 4.75 -20.74 -15.06
N LEU A 331 4.35 -21.21 -13.89
CA LEU A 331 3.42 -22.34 -13.73
C LEU A 331 2.03 -22.05 -14.34
N ALA A 332 1.52 -20.84 -14.16
CA ALA A 332 0.27 -20.40 -14.77
C ALA A 332 0.35 -20.31 -16.31
N GLY A 333 1.50 -19.89 -16.85
CA GLY A 333 1.75 -19.83 -18.29
C GLY A 333 1.75 -21.21 -18.96
N GLU A 334 2.35 -22.21 -18.33
CA GLU A 334 2.38 -23.58 -18.88
C GLU A 334 1.00 -24.27 -18.87
N THR A 335 0.20 -24.04 -17.83
CA THR A 335 -1.16 -24.58 -17.73
C THR A 335 -2.08 -23.95 -18.78
N ALA A 336 -1.87 -22.67 -19.12
CA ALA A 336 -2.53 -22.01 -20.26
C ALA A 336 -2.00 -22.49 -21.62
N GLY A 337 -0.70 -22.74 -21.76
CA GLY A 337 -0.07 -23.23 -23.00
C GLY A 337 -0.47 -24.67 -23.38
N LYS A 338 -0.79 -25.51 -22.40
CA LYS A 338 -1.41 -26.84 -22.62
C LYS A 338 -2.91 -26.77 -22.92
N ALA A 339 -3.53 -25.60 -22.74
CA ALA A 339 -4.94 -25.35 -22.99
C ALA A 339 -5.14 -24.38 -24.17
N SER A 340 -4.99 -24.84 -25.42
CA SER A 340 -5.65 -24.22 -26.57
C SER A 340 -5.63 -25.11 -27.83
N PRO A 341 -6.53 -24.95 -28.82
CA PRO A 341 -7.58 -23.92 -28.95
C PRO A 341 -8.96 -24.51 -29.36
N LYS A 342 -10.01 -24.40 -28.51
CA LYS A 342 -11.40 -24.66 -28.96
C LYS A 342 -12.49 -23.73 -28.42
N ALA A 343 -12.14 -22.70 -27.66
CA ALA A 343 -13.12 -21.73 -27.15
C ALA A 343 -12.71 -20.31 -27.51
N ARG A 344 -12.65 -20.01 -28.82
CA ARG A 344 -12.56 -18.64 -29.32
C ARG A 344 -13.52 -18.42 -30.48
N VAL A 345 -14.77 -18.83 -30.30
CA VAL A 345 -15.96 -18.36 -31.02
C VAL A 345 -17.12 -18.53 -30.04
N THR A 346 -18.06 -17.58 -30.02
CA THR A 346 -19.27 -17.48 -29.16
C THR A 346 -19.10 -16.76 -27.82
N ALA A 347 -18.83 -15.46 -27.89
CA ALA A 347 -19.39 -14.49 -26.95
C ALA A 347 -19.61 -13.16 -27.68
N GLU A 348 -20.26 -13.22 -28.84
CA GLU A 348 -21.01 -12.11 -29.40
C GLU A 348 -22.42 -12.63 -29.65
N GLN A 349 -23.40 -11.76 -29.37
CA GLN A 349 -24.84 -11.87 -29.61
C GLN A 349 -25.71 -12.34 -28.43
N GLY A 350 -26.54 -11.41 -27.98
CA GLY A 350 -27.96 -11.68 -27.72
C GLY A 350 -28.39 -11.73 -26.26
N ALA A 351 -28.77 -10.57 -25.73
CA ALA A 351 -29.81 -10.51 -24.70
C ALA A 351 -31.11 -11.16 -25.24
N PRO A 352 -31.92 -11.75 -24.35
CA PRO A 352 -33.33 -11.40 -24.38
C PRO A 352 -33.87 -11.03 -23.00
N ALA A 353 -34.74 -10.03 -23.02
CA ALA A 353 -35.63 -9.65 -21.94
C ALA A 353 -36.67 -10.75 -21.66
N ALA A 354 -37.09 -10.87 -20.40
CA ALA A 354 -38.42 -11.34 -20.05
C ALA A 354 -38.81 -10.83 -18.66
N ASP A 355 -39.95 -10.16 -18.64
CA ASP A 355 -40.75 -9.75 -17.49
C ASP A 355 -41.14 -10.93 -16.58
N GLY A 356 -41.42 -10.62 -15.32
CA GLY A 356 -41.97 -11.56 -14.37
C GLY A 356 -42.07 -10.98 -12.96
N GLU A 357 -43.12 -10.17 -12.75
CA GLU A 357 -43.62 -9.78 -11.43
C GLU A 357 -43.90 -11.03 -10.58
N GLU A 358 -43.47 -11.02 -9.31
CA GLU A 358 -44.30 -11.59 -8.25
C GLU A 358 -43.97 -10.96 -6.89
N ALA A 359 -44.98 -10.29 -6.36
CA ALA A 359 -44.99 -9.62 -5.07
C ALA A 359 -45.23 -10.61 -3.94
N VAL A 360 -44.46 -10.51 -2.85
CA VAL A 360 -44.79 -11.14 -1.57
C VAL A 360 -44.79 -10.06 -0.49
N GLN A 361 -46.00 -9.70 -0.05
CA GLN A 361 -46.24 -8.80 1.08
C GLN A 361 -46.03 -9.51 2.43
N PRO A 362 -45.59 -8.81 3.48
CA PRO A 362 -45.30 -9.39 4.79
C PRO A 362 -46.53 -9.42 5.70
N THR A 363 -46.70 -10.53 6.43
CA THR A 363 -47.71 -10.69 7.48
C THR A 363 -47.31 -9.98 8.78
N LEU A 364 -48.15 -9.03 9.19
CA LEU A 364 -48.20 -8.42 10.52
C LEU A 364 -48.72 -9.43 11.57
N ARG A 365 -48.10 -9.43 12.77
CA ARG A 365 -48.80 -9.77 14.02
C ARG A 365 -48.45 -8.76 15.11
N HIS A 366 -49.50 -8.22 15.71
CA HIS A 366 -49.56 -7.29 16.84
C HIS A 366 -49.46 -8.03 18.19
N ASN A 367 -48.90 -7.34 19.20
CA ASN A 367 -49.43 -7.16 20.56
C ASN A 367 -48.45 -6.25 21.34
N ASN A 368 -48.83 -5.00 21.68
CA ASN A 368 -49.39 -4.51 22.96
C ASN A 368 -48.47 -4.77 24.18
N GLN A 369 -48.14 -3.87 25.11
CA GLN A 369 -48.65 -2.56 25.58
C GLN A 369 -47.51 -1.90 26.38
N VAL A 370 -47.12 -0.65 26.11
CA VAL A 370 -47.42 0.60 26.86
C VAL A 370 -47.15 0.55 28.38
N ASP A 371 -46.09 1.26 28.80
CA ASP A 371 -46.03 1.98 30.08
C ASP A 371 -45.59 3.43 29.82
N VAL A 372 -46.42 4.38 30.22
CA VAL A 372 -46.25 5.83 30.03
C VAL A 372 -45.80 6.45 31.36
N LEU A 373 -44.71 7.21 31.34
CA LEU A 373 -44.33 8.16 32.39
C LEU A 373 -43.87 9.51 31.76
N PRO A 374 -43.95 10.63 32.52
CA PRO A 374 -44.62 11.83 32.03
C PRO A 374 -43.72 12.93 31.47
N TYR A 375 -44.32 13.64 30.52
CA TYR A 375 -44.08 15.01 30.04
C TYR A 375 -43.33 15.96 31.00
N ARG A 376 -42.02 16.11 30.77
CA ARG A 376 -41.17 17.25 31.20
C ARG A 376 -39.99 17.38 30.22
N ASP A 377 -40.13 18.06 29.07
CA ASP A 377 -38.93 18.31 28.22
C ASP A 377 -39.04 19.37 27.10
N ARG A 378 -40.02 20.29 27.11
CA ARG A 378 -40.08 21.32 26.05
C ARG A 378 -39.00 22.40 26.17
N ASP A 379 -38.56 22.74 27.38
CA ASP A 379 -37.54 23.79 27.60
C ASP A 379 -36.09 23.26 27.46
N HIS A 380 -35.84 22.00 27.82
CA HIS A 380 -34.53 21.37 27.56
C HIS A 380 -34.32 21.05 26.08
N ALA A 381 -35.36 20.66 25.35
CA ALA A 381 -35.28 20.43 23.91
C ALA A 381 -34.95 21.72 23.12
N SER A 382 -35.51 22.87 23.52
CA SER A 382 -35.27 24.15 22.85
C SER A 382 -33.87 24.71 23.14
N GLN A 383 -33.37 24.59 24.37
CA GLN A 383 -31.98 24.92 24.71
C GLN A 383 -30.98 23.98 24.03
N SER A 384 -31.22 22.66 24.04
CA SER A 384 -30.38 21.66 23.36
C SER A 384 -30.31 21.91 21.86
N GLN A 385 -31.42 22.33 21.23
CA GLN A 385 -31.45 22.67 19.81
C GLN A 385 -30.65 23.94 19.49
N ARG A 386 -30.74 24.97 20.33
CA ARG A 386 -29.93 26.20 20.18
C ARG A 386 -28.43 25.91 20.33
N TYR A 387 -28.07 25.05 21.27
CA TYR A 387 -26.67 24.63 21.49
C TYR A 387 -26.12 23.85 20.29
N ARG A 388 -26.91 22.92 19.75
CA ARG A 388 -26.57 22.17 18.52
C ARG A 388 -26.37 23.10 17.32
N GLN A 389 -27.21 24.12 17.17
CA GLN A 389 -27.09 25.11 16.10
C GLN A 389 -25.82 25.96 16.25
N LEU A 390 -25.50 26.39 17.47
CA LEU A 390 -24.29 27.16 17.77
C LEU A 390 -23.02 26.36 17.42
N ILE A 391 -22.95 25.10 17.89
CA ILE A 391 -21.83 24.20 17.58
C ILE A 391 -21.72 24.01 16.07
N THR A 392 -22.80 23.61 15.40
CA THR A 392 -22.78 23.35 13.95
C THR A 392 -22.34 24.56 13.14
N LYS A 393 -22.82 25.77 13.50
CA LYS A 393 -22.44 27.01 12.82
C LYS A 393 -20.96 27.31 12.99
N CYS A 394 -20.42 27.15 14.20
CA CYS A 394 -19.00 27.30 14.45
C CYS A 394 -18.18 26.29 13.64
N LEU A 395 -18.55 25.00 13.64
CA LEU A 395 -17.82 23.97 12.91
C LEU A 395 -17.82 24.19 11.39
N LEU A 396 -18.91 24.72 10.81
CA LEU A 396 -18.98 25.04 9.38
C LEU A 396 -17.96 26.11 8.94
N GLU A 397 -17.56 27.02 9.83
CA GLU A 397 -16.51 28.02 9.56
C GLU A 397 -15.11 27.40 9.43
N TYR A 398 -14.93 26.19 9.96
CA TYR A 398 -13.69 25.41 9.93
C TYR A 398 -13.77 24.18 9.02
N GLN A 399 -14.83 24.04 8.22
CA GLN A 399 -14.97 22.89 7.33
C GLN A 399 -13.89 22.90 6.24
N ASP A 400 -12.99 21.92 6.28
CA ASP A 400 -11.92 21.75 5.29
C ASP A 400 -11.52 20.26 5.17
N GLY A 401 -11.21 19.81 3.95
CA GLY A 401 -10.71 18.47 3.64
C GLY A 401 -11.45 17.32 4.34
N ASP A 402 -10.76 16.68 5.29
CA ASP A 402 -11.19 15.49 6.03
C ASP A 402 -12.09 15.80 7.25
N PHE A 403 -12.60 17.02 7.35
CA PHE A 403 -13.56 17.43 8.37
C PHE A 403 -14.99 17.51 7.83
N TYR A 404 -15.85 16.63 8.32
CA TYR A 404 -17.27 16.56 7.95
C TYR A 404 -18.14 17.23 9.01
N VAL A 405 -19.14 18.02 8.61
CA VAL A 405 -20.00 18.78 9.52
C VAL A 405 -21.47 18.62 9.16
N GLY A 406 -22.30 18.35 10.16
CA GLY A 406 -23.76 18.25 10.04
C GLY A 406 -24.21 17.25 8.97
N ALA A 407 -25.05 17.69 8.03
CA ALA A 407 -25.60 16.83 6.97
C ALA A 407 -24.56 16.30 5.97
N LYS A 408 -23.33 16.82 6.00
CA LYS A 408 -22.23 16.35 5.13
C LYS A 408 -21.44 15.19 5.73
N ILE A 409 -21.80 14.71 6.92
CA ILE A 409 -21.19 13.52 7.52
C ILE A 409 -21.72 12.28 6.77
N PRO A 410 -20.86 11.48 6.12
CA PRO A 410 -21.30 10.26 5.46
C PRO A 410 -21.87 9.28 6.49
N ALA A 411 -23.05 8.73 6.23
CA ALA A 411 -23.77 7.86 7.16
C ALA A 411 -22.95 6.64 7.60
N GLU A 412 -22.15 6.08 6.69
CA GLU A 412 -21.28 4.95 6.98
C GLU A 412 -20.12 5.32 7.91
N LYS A 413 -19.52 6.52 7.73
CA LYS A 413 -18.48 7.03 8.64
C LYS A 413 -19.04 7.31 10.03
N GLU A 414 -20.25 7.89 10.10
CA GLU A 414 -20.92 8.10 11.39
C GLU A 414 -21.19 6.76 12.10
N ARG A 415 -21.63 5.74 11.37
CA ARG A 415 -21.88 4.40 11.91
C ARG A 415 -20.61 3.78 12.51
N VAL A 416 -19.49 3.87 11.80
CA VAL A 416 -18.20 3.35 12.28
C VAL A 416 -17.69 4.16 13.47
N ALA A 417 -17.72 5.50 13.39
CA ALA A 417 -17.31 6.37 14.48
C ALA A 417 -18.11 6.11 15.76
N ARG A 418 -19.43 5.91 15.65
CA ARG A 418 -20.28 5.56 16.81
C ARG A 418 -19.83 4.27 17.49
N LYS A 419 -19.49 3.25 16.69
CA LYS A 419 -18.99 1.96 17.20
C LYS A 419 -17.61 2.11 17.84
N CYS A 420 -16.65 2.71 17.14
CA CYS A 420 -15.25 2.74 17.56
C CYS A 420 -14.99 3.77 18.68
N PHE A 421 -15.66 4.91 18.64
CA PHE A 421 -15.49 5.98 19.63
C PHE A 421 -16.43 5.79 20.83
N HIS A 422 -17.26 4.72 20.82
CA HIS A 422 -18.22 4.37 21.86
C HIS A 422 -19.23 5.50 22.14
N ILE A 423 -19.77 6.09 21.08
CA ILE A 423 -20.75 7.18 21.16
C ILE A 423 -22.14 6.59 21.38
N ASP A 424 -22.83 7.06 22.42
CA ASP A 424 -24.19 6.63 22.72
C ASP A 424 -25.16 6.95 21.54
N ARG A 425 -26.12 6.06 21.30
CA ARG A 425 -27.12 6.20 20.23
C ARG A 425 -27.96 7.48 20.32
N TYR A 426 -28.11 8.05 21.52
CA TYR A 426 -28.87 9.27 21.77
C TYR A 426 -28.04 10.55 21.59
N VAL A 427 -26.72 10.42 21.52
CA VAL A 427 -25.79 11.54 21.33
C VAL A 427 -25.74 11.89 19.85
N LYS A 428 -25.87 13.18 19.53
CA LYS A 428 -25.87 13.66 18.16
C LYS A 428 -24.45 14.05 17.74
N VAL A 429 -23.95 13.42 16.68
CA VAL A 429 -22.68 13.80 16.05
C VAL A 429 -22.92 15.03 15.18
N LEU A 430 -22.15 16.09 15.42
CA LEU A 430 -22.28 17.40 14.75
C LEU A 430 -21.08 17.70 13.85
N GLY A 431 -19.91 17.14 14.17
CA GLY A 431 -18.73 17.16 13.32
C GLY A 431 -17.91 15.90 13.49
N LEU A 432 -17.19 15.52 12.45
CA LEU A 432 -16.39 14.30 12.42
C LEU A 432 -15.08 14.58 11.68
N ILE A 433 -13.98 14.50 12.40
CA ILE A 433 -12.63 14.49 11.84
C ILE A 433 -12.23 13.03 11.69
N ASP A 434 -12.05 12.62 10.44
CA ASP A 434 -11.57 11.28 10.14
C ASP A 434 -10.04 11.30 10.07
N THR A 435 -9.39 10.63 11.01
CA THR A 435 -7.94 10.44 10.98
C THR A 435 -7.56 9.06 10.48
N THR A 436 -8.55 8.21 10.17
CA THR A 436 -8.23 6.97 9.51
C THR A 436 -7.73 7.25 8.13
N PHE A 437 -6.66 6.57 7.88
CA PHE A 437 -5.85 6.74 6.72
C PHE A 437 -6.49 6.25 5.41
N PHE A 438 -7.54 5.42 5.53
CA PHE A 438 -8.39 4.96 4.43
C PHE A 438 -9.83 5.49 4.50
N GLY A 439 -10.08 6.48 5.36
CA GLY A 439 -11.37 7.13 5.44
C GLY A 439 -12.50 6.26 6.03
N GLY A 440 -12.15 5.20 6.77
CA GLY A 440 -13.09 4.29 7.45
C GLY A 440 -13.66 4.83 8.77
N CYS A 441 -13.08 5.91 9.32
CA CYS A 441 -13.48 6.57 10.56
C CYS A 441 -13.47 5.70 11.84
N GLU A 442 -12.63 4.67 11.86
CA GLU A 442 -12.32 3.85 13.05
C GLU A 442 -11.46 4.62 14.09
N GLU A 443 -10.76 5.66 13.64
CA GLU A 443 -9.93 6.60 14.39
C GLU A 443 -10.29 8.02 14.00
N GLY A 444 -10.14 8.95 14.94
CA GLY A 444 -10.48 10.35 14.69
C GLY A 444 -11.07 11.04 15.89
N MET A 445 -11.77 12.14 15.62
CA MET A 445 -12.47 12.92 16.63
C MET A 445 -13.90 13.20 16.19
N ALA A 446 -14.87 12.84 17.03
CA ALA A 446 -16.26 13.22 16.86
C ALA A 446 -16.59 14.39 17.79
N ILE A 447 -17.10 15.48 17.20
CA ILE A 447 -17.68 16.60 17.93
C ILE A 447 -19.18 16.35 18.05
N CYS A 448 -19.66 16.20 19.28
CA CYS A 448 -21.04 15.85 19.59
C CYS A 448 -21.73 16.97 20.39
N ASP A 449 -23.04 16.84 20.58
CA ASP A 449 -23.81 17.80 21.37
C ASP A 449 -23.48 17.79 22.87
N ASN A 450 -22.91 16.71 23.39
CA ASN A 450 -22.51 16.57 24.80
C ASN A 450 -21.00 16.75 25.06
N GLY A 451 -20.16 16.82 24.03
CA GLY A 451 -18.72 16.94 24.16
C GLY A 451 -17.94 16.46 22.94
N ILE A 452 -16.66 16.16 23.13
CA ILE A 452 -15.80 15.56 22.11
C ILE A 452 -15.42 14.12 22.49
N TYR A 453 -15.44 13.24 21.50
CA TYR A 453 -14.94 11.87 21.58
C TYR A 453 -13.75 11.71 20.65
N TRP A 454 -12.75 10.93 21.01
CA TRP A 454 -11.63 10.66 20.12
C TRP A 454 -10.99 9.29 20.32
N VAL A 455 -10.41 8.77 19.25
CA VAL A 455 -9.59 7.55 19.23
C VAL A 455 -8.30 7.85 18.48
N ASN A 456 -7.16 7.55 19.11
CA ASN A 456 -5.84 7.68 18.50
C ASN A 456 -5.31 6.29 18.11
N PRO A 457 -4.49 6.19 17.06
CA PRO A 457 -3.90 4.93 16.60
C PRO A 457 -3.05 4.23 17.67
N ASP A 458 -2.21 4.98 18.41
CA ASP A 458 -1.16 4.40 19.26
C ASP A 458 -1.43 4.44 20.78
N ALA A 459 -2.67 4.65 21.24
CA ALA A 459 -2.90 4.97 22.65
C ALA A 459 -4.02 4.16 23.36
N PRO A 460 -3.66 3.34 24.38
CA PRO A 460 -4.59 2.90 25.41
C PRO A 460 -4.80 4.04 26.43
N THR A 461 -5.39 5.17 26.02
CA THR A 461 -5.81 6.21 26.96
C THR A 461 -7.16 5.84 27.57
N ASN A 462 -7.22 5.71 28.89
CA ASN A 462 -8.41 5.33 29.67
C ASN A 462 -9.57 6.36 29.61
N ARG A 463 -9.38 7.53 28.98
CA ARG A 463 -10.44 8.53 28.76
C ARG A 463 -10.36 9.06 27.33
N ARG A 464 -11.40 8.75 26.56
CA ARG A 464 -11.61 9.05 25.13
C ARG A 464 -12.78 10.01 24.89
N PHE A 465 -13.19 10.71 25.96
CA PHE A 465 -14.32 11.64 25.98
C PHE A 465 -14.02 12.82 26.91
N MET A 466 -14.44 14.03 26.51
CA MET A 466 -14.53 15.20 27.36
C MET A 466 -15.83 15.93 27.12
N SER A 467 -16.55 16.24 28.20
CA SER A 467 -17.76 17.06 28.12
C SER A 467 -17.41 18.51 27.78
N TRP A 468 -18.40 19.26 27.29
CA TRP A 468 -18.22 20.70 27.08
C TRP A 468 -17.85 21.46 28.37
N GLY A 469 -18.45 21.07 29.51
CA GLY A 469 -18.12 21.65 30.81
C GLY A 469 -16.66 21.41 31.23
N ASP A 470 -16.13 20.22 30.97
CA ASP A 470 -14.71 19.91 31.24
C ASP A 470 -13.80 20.75 30.35
N LEU A 471 -14.11 20.89 29.05
CA LEU A 471 -13.33 21.67 28.09
C LEU A 471 -13.30 23.16 28.44
N ILE A 472 -14.45 23.73 28.85
CA ILE A 472 -14.55 25.12 29.32
C ILE A 472 -13.68 25.31 30.57
N SER A 473 -13.77 24.38 31.53
CA SER A 473 -12.99 24.43 32.77
C SER A 473 -11.48 24.29 32.52
N SER A 474 -11.08 23.54 31.49
CA SER A 474 -9.68 23.32 31.12
C SER A 474 -9.20 24.16 29.93
N LYS A 475 -9.90 25.25 29.55
CA LYS A 475 -9.61 26.01 28.32
C LYS A 475 -8.16 26.49 28.15
N HIS A 476 -7.52 26.86 29.27
CA HIS A 476 -6.11 27.28 29.31
C HIS A 476 -5.11 26.15 29.06
N SER A 477 -5.55 24.90 29.12
CA SER A 477 -4.74 23.71 28.84
C SER A 477 -4.86 23.23 27.39
N ILE A 478 -5.74 23.82 26.58
CA ILE A 478 -5.95 23.45 25.17
C ILE A 478 -4.83 24.06 24.32
N ALA A 479 -3.91 23.23 23.84
CA ALA A 479 -2.73 23.70 23.11
C ALA A 479 -2.19 22.67 22.12
N ALA A 480 -1.52 23.14 21.07
CA ALA A 480 -0.81 22.28 20.13
C ALA A 480 0.63 22.04 20.64
N LYS A 481 1.02 20.78 20.86
CA LYS A 481 2.38 20.40 21.28
C LYS A 481 2.83 19.13 20.55
N ASN A 482 4.00 19.15 19.90
CA ASN A 482 4.55 18.02 19.14
C ASN A 482 3.52 17.38 18.19
N ASP A 483 2.82 18.22 17.42
CA ASP A 483 1.75 17.81 16.50
C ASP A 483 0.54 17.12 17.13
N LYS A 484 0.37 17.25 18.45
CA LYS A 484 -0.79 16.77 19.21
C LYS A 484 -1.68 17.92 19.64
N VAL A 485 -2.99 17.68 19.67
CA VAL A 485 -3.98 18.55 20.31
C VAL A 485 -4.11 18.12 21.76
N CYS A 486 -3.54 18.88 22.70
CA CYS A 486 -3.59 18.55 24.12
C CYS A 486 -4.80 19.21 24.80
N PHE A 487 -5.49 18.48 25.68
CA PHE A 487 -6.63 18.95 26.46
C PHE A 487 -6.37 19.01 27.99
N GLY A 488 -5.12 18.82 28.41
CA GLY A 488 -4.71 18.70 29.82
C GLY A 488 -3.69 17.59 30.02
N GLN A 489 -3.41 17.25 31.29
CA GLN A 489 -2.46 16.18 31.61
C GLN A 489 -2.95 14.84 31.03
N SER A 490 -2.13 14.24 30.16
CA SER A 490 -2.34 12.92 29.54
C SER A 490 -3.59 12.78 28.66
N LYS A 491 -4.27 13.87 28.29
CA LYS A 491 -5.39 13.88 27.34
C LYS A 491 -4.98 14.58 26.06
N TYR A 492 -4.96 13.84 24.95
CA TYR A 492 -4.58 14.40 23.66
C TYR A 492 -5.25 13.68 22.49
N PHE A 493 -5.41 14.41 21.40
CA PHE A 493 -5.83 13.91 20.09
C PHE A 493 -4.69 14.05 19.07
N LEU A 494 -4.53 13.03 18.23
CA LEU A 494 -3.54 13.00 17.14
C LEU A 494 -4.27 13.16 15.80
N PRO A 495 -4.15 14.31 15.12
CA PRO A 495 -4.66 14.48 13.77
C PRO A 495 -3.73 13.84 12.70
N LEU A 496 -3.14 12.68 13.01
CA LEU A 496 -2.29 11.92 12.08
C LEU A 496 -3.17 11.25 11.03
N GLY A 497 -2.83 11.36 9.74
CA GLY A 497 -3.61 10.73 8.67
C GLY A 497 -4.75 11.59 8.09
N CYS A 498 -4.90 12.84 8.55
CA CYS A 498 -5.81 13.83 7.95
C CYS A 498 -5.05 15.11 7.53
N LYS A 499 -5.66 15.93 6.66
CA LYS A 499 -5.06 17.19 6.18
C LYS A 499 -5.01 18.30 7.25
N LEU A 500 -5.64 18.12 8.41
CA LEU A 500 -5.77 19.15 9.44
C LEU A 500 -4.55 19.18 10.36
N SER A 501 -3.89 20.34 10.48
CA SER A 501 -2.81 20.50 11.46
C SER A 501 -3.33 20.57 12.90
N ALA A 502 -2.55 20.13 13.88
CA ALA A 502 -2.91 20.24 15.30
C ALA A 502 -3.20 21.70 15.73
N LYS A 503 -2.48 22.68 15.16
CA LYS A 503 -2.74 24.12 15.41
C LYS A 503 -4.12 24.55 14.90
N TYR A 504 -4.53 24.02 13.74
CA TYR A 504 -5.83 24.30 13.16
C TYR A 504 -6.96 23.75 14.04
N VAL A 505 -6.83 22.49 14.46
CA VAL A 505 -7.82 21.83 15.33
C VAL A 505 -7.91 22.53 16.69
N VAL A 506 -6.78 22.95 17.28
CA VAL A 506 -6.77 23.75 18.52
C VAL A 506 -7.50 25.07 18.34
N ARG A 507 -7.26 25.80 17.24
CA ARG A 507 -7.96 27.06 16.96
C ARG A 507 -9.46 26.86 16.89
N MET A 508 -9.92 25.82 16.18
CA MET A 508 -11.33 25.45 16.09
C MET A 508 -11.94 25.16 17.46
N ILE A 509 -11.28 24.32 18.28
CA ILE A 509 -11.81 23.94 19.60
C ILE A 509 -11.82 25.13 20.56
N VAL A 510 -10.79 25.99 20.54
CA VAL A 510 -10.75 27.19 21.39
C VAL A 510 -11.84 28.18 21.03
N ASP A 511 -12.07 28.44 19.74
CA ASP A 511 -13.17 29.30 19.27
C ASP A 511 -14.54 28.71 19.66
N LEU A 512 -14.71 27.40 19.47
CA LEU A 512 -15.93 26.70 19.89
C LEU A 512 -16.18 26.83 21.40
N VAL A 513 -15.17 26.57 22.23
CA VAL A 513 -15.26 26.69 23.70
C VAL A 513 -15.59 28.13 24.12
N ALA A 514 -14.99 29.14 23.48
CA ALA A 514 -15.30 30.54 23.77
C ALA A 514 -16.76 30.91 23.42
N ARG A 515 -17.28 30.41 22.29
CA ARG A 515 -18.68 30.64 21.89
C ARG A 515 -19.66 29.91 22.82
N LEU A 516 -19.31 28.71 23.28
CA LEU A 516 -20.10 27.93 24.24
C LEU A 516 -20.07 28.52 25.66
N GLU A 517 -19.03 29.28 26.02
CA GLU A 517 -18.95 30.03 27.28
C GLU A 517 -19.77 31.33 27.21
N ALA A 518 -19.90 31.93 26.02
CA ALA A 518 -20.57 33.21 25.81
C ALA A 518 -22.09 33.12 25.50
N GLY A 519 -22.58 31.95 25.08
CA GLY A 519 -23.96 31.71 24.65
C GLY A 519 -24.71 30.78 25.57
#